data_AF-A0A930TTK7-F1
#
_entry.id   AF-A0A930TTK7-F1
#
_cell.length_a   1.000
_cell.length_b   1.000
_cell.length_c   1.000
_cell.angle_alpha   90.00
_cell.angle_beta   90.00
_cell.angle_gamma   90.00
#
_symmetry.space_group_name_H-M   'P 1'
#
loop_
_entity.id
_entity.type
_entity.pdbx_description
1 polymer ?
#
loop_
_entity_poly.entity_id
_entity_poly.type
_entity_poly.pdbx_seq_one_letter_code
_entity_poly.pdbx_strand_id
1 'polypeptide(L)'
;TKKAKPTKATKSKDVEPPASEPQDAQDYSDIIAKIDVEMMRLGWNATKGREHLKAVYGKRSRQQLSYPELLDFLSYLETQA
;
A
#
# COMPACT_ATOMS: atom_id res chain seq x y z
N THR A 1 -9.48 19.39 38.95
CA THR A 1 -8.34 18.51 38.61
C THR A 1 -7.57 19.12 37.44
N LYS A 2 -6.34 19.60 37.67
CA LYS A 2 -5.43 20.05 36.60
C LYS A 2 -4.77 18.84 35.95
N LYS A 3 -4.70 18.80 34.62
CA LYS A 3 -3.48 18.46 33.86
C LYS A 3 -3.59 19.02 32.44
N ALA A 4 -2.61 19.84 32.08
CA ALA A 4 -2.40 20.42 30.77
C ALA A 4 -1.37 19.56 29.99
N LYS A 5 -1.54 19.51 28.64
CA LYS A 5 -0.57 19.65 27.51
C LYS A 5 0.86 19.01 27.62
N PRO A 6 1.73 19.07 26.59
CA PRO A 6 1.62 18.95 25.11
C PRO A 6 2.71 17.97 24.56
N THR A 7 2.94 18.01 23.23
CA THR A 7 4.17 17.54 22.50
C THR A 7 4.22 16.03 22.18
N LYS A 8 4.84 15.55 21.10
CA LYS A 8 5.89 16.10 20.24
C LYS A 8 5.95 15.29 18.93
N ALA A 9 6.32 15.94 17.84
CA ALA A 9 6.83 15.27 16.64
C ALA A 9 7.95 14.29 17.02
N THR A 10 8.03 13.14 16.36
CA THR A 10 9.28 12.37 16.33
C THR A 10 9.47 11.79 14.94
N LYS A 11 10.18 12.58 14.15
CA LYS A 11 11.01 12.13 13.04
C LYS A 11 12.32 11.64 13.66
N SER A 12 12.53 10.33 13.66
CA SER A 12 13.80 9.63 13.92
C SER A 12 13.85 8.57 12.81
N LYS A 13 14.65 8.65 11.74
CA LYS A 13 16.12 8.65 11.61
C LYS A 13 16.80 7.56 12.45
N ASP A 14 17.25 6.54 11.70
CA ASP A 14 18.33 5.57 11.97
C ASP A 14 18.12 4.57 13.12
N VAL A 15 17.96 3.27 12.80
CA VAL A 15 18.97 2.19 12.90
C VAL A 15 18.28 0.86 12.54
N GLU A 16 18.89 0.16 11.57
CA GLU A 16 18.58 -1.17 11.04
C GLU A 16 18.63 -2.30 12.09
N PRO A 17 17.86 -3.38 11.91
CA PRO A 17 18.40 -4.72 12.06
C PRO A 17 18.38 -5.44 10.70
N PRO A 18 19.50 -6.00 10.21
CA PRO A 18 19.52 -6.90 9.05
C PRO A 18 19.04 -8.27 9.53
N ALA A 19 17.79 -8.35 9.97
CA ALA A 19 17.12 -9.62 10.20
C ALA A 19 16.50 -10.01 8.88
N SER A 20 16.85 -11.19 8.38
CA SER A 20 16.25 -11.85 7.23
C SER A 20 14.78 -12.19 7.47
N GLU A 21 13.96 -11.16 7.69
CA GLU A 21 12.52 -11.20 7.48
C GLU A 21 12.29 -11.41 5.97
N PRO A 22 11.23 -12.13 5.58
CA PRO A 22 10.99 -12.45 4.18
C PRO A 22 10.94 -11.14 3.40
N GLN A 23 12.00 -10.86 2.63
CA GLN A 23 12.15 -9.63 1.82
C GLN A 23 10.90 -9.38 1.00
N ASP A 24 10.29 -10.46 0.53
CA ASP A 24 9.02 -10.46 -0.17
C ASP A 24 7.94 -9.67 0.57
N ALA A 25 7.76 -9.87 1.89
CA ALA A 25 6.69 -9.21 2.67
C ALA A 25 6.85 -7.68 2.74
N GLN A 26 8.09 -7.19 2.80
CA GLN A 26 8.37 -5.76 2.75
C GLN A 26 8.04 -5.21 1.36
N ASP A 27 8.43 -5.93 0.30
CA ASP A 27 8.12 -5.55 -1.09
C ASP A 27 6.61 -5.54 -1.37
N TYR A 28 5.86 -6.53 -0.84
CA TYR A 28 4.39 -6.58 -0.90
C TYR A 28 3.76 -5.32 -0.29
N SER A 29 4.22 -4.94 0.91
CA SER A 29 3.69 -3.76 1.62
C SER A 29 3.97 -2.47 0.85
N ASP A 30 5.19 -2.33 0.33
CA ASP A 30 5.60 -1.14 -0.43
C ASP A 30 4.82 -0.99 -1.74
N ILE A 31 4.57 -2.09 -2.45
CA ILE A 31 3.73 -2.06 -3.66
C ILE A 31 2.29 -1.71 -3.34
N ILE A 32 1.71 -2.29 -2.27
CA ILE A 32 0.34 -1.95 -1.85
C ILE A 32 0.23 -0.46 -1.50
N ALA A 33 1.22 0.10 -0.80
CA ALA A 33 1.25 1.52 -0.47
C ALA A 33 1.30 2.41 -1.73
N LYS A 34 2.10 2.02 -2.75
CA LYS A 34 2.13 2.73 -4.05
C LYS A 34 0.79 2.66 -4.77
N ILE A 35 0.16 1.48 -4.81
CA ILE A 35 -1.17 1.28 -5.39
C ILE A 35 -2.20 2.20 -4.69
N ASP A 36 -2.14 2.32 -3.37
CA ASP A 36 -3.02 3.24 -2.63
C ASP A 36 -2.83 4.69 -3.06
N VAL A 37 -1.58 5.14 -3.25
CA VAL A 37 -1.27 6.49 -3.72
C VAL A 37 -1.80 6.73 -5.14
N GLU A 38 -1.57 5.80 -6.07
CA GLU A 38 -2.05 5.95 -7.46
C GLU A 38 -3.59 5.89 -7.53
N MET A 39 -4.23 5.02 -6.74
CA MET A 39 -5.69 5.01 -6.63
C MET A 39 -6.24 6.36 -6.12
N MET A 40 -5.61 6.95 -5.09
CA MET A 40 -6.02 8.26 -4.59
C MET A 40 -5.83 9.36 -5.64
N ARG A 41 -4.69 9.36 -6.35
CA ARG A 41 -4.40 10.32 -7.43
C ARG A 41 -5.46 10.27 -8.54
N LEU A 42 -5.87 9.07 -8.94
CA LEU A 42 -6.89 8.85 -9.97
C LEU A 42 -8.33 9.07 -9.48
N GLY A 43 -8.53 9.36 -8.18
CA GLY A 43 -9.85 9.43 -7.57
C GLY A 43 -10.58 8.08 -7.53
N TRP A 44 -9.85 6.97 -7.61
CA TRP A 44 -10.44 5.64 -7.48
C TRP A 44 -10.80 5.37 -6.02
N ASN A 45 -12.09 5.14 -5.78
CA ASN A 45 -12.55 4.65 -4.49
C ASN A 45 -12.26 3.14 -4.35
N ALA A 46 -12.35 2.65 -3.10
CA ALA A 46 -12.12 1.23 -2.79
C ALA A 46 -13.09 0.29 -3.53
N THR A 47 -14.29 0.74 -3.89
CA THR A 47 -15.27 -0.03 -4.67
C THR A 47 -14.78 -0.27 -6.08
N LYS A 48 -14.34 0.78 -6.78
CA LYS A 48 -13.80 0.69 -8.15
C LYS A 48 -12.54 -0.17 -8.20
N GLY A 49 -11.65 0.00 -7.22
CA GLY A 49 -10.48 -0.88 -7.06
C GLY A 49 -10.90 -2.35 -6.89
N ARG A 50 -11.84 -2.64 -5.99
CA ARG A 50 -12.35 -4.00 -5.78
C ARG A 50 -13.01 -4.60 -7.01
N GLU A 51 -13.79 -3.82 -7.75
CA GLU A 51 -14.43 -4.26 -8.99
C GLU A 51 -13.39 -4.63 -10.04
N HIS A 52 -12.36 -3.81 -10.21
CA HIS A 52 -11.24 -4.11 -11.10
C HIS A 52 -10.51 -5.39 -10.67
N LEU A 53 -10.20 -5.53 -9.38
CA LEU A 53 -9.54 -6.72 -8.86
C LEU A 53 -10.35 -8.00 -9.06
N LYS A 54 -11.67 -7.91 -8.95
CA LYS A 54 -12.58 -9.02 -9.19
C LYS A 54 -12.70 -9.35 -10.68
N ALA A 55 -12.67 -8.35 -11.54
CA ALA A 55 -12.78 -8.52 -12.99
C ALA A 55 -11.50 -9.09 -13.62
N VAL A 56 -10.32 -8.60 -13.19
CA VAL A 56 -9.03 -8.97 -13.78
C VAL A 56 -8.41 -10.20 -13.09
N TYR A 57 -8.39 -10.22 -11.75
CA TYR A 57 -7.70 -11.27 -10.98
C TYR A 57 -8.67 -12.23 -10.25
N GLY A 58 -9.97 -11.96 -10.27
CA GLY A 58 -10.95 -12.73 -9.49
C GLY A 58 -10.83 -12.56 -7.98
N LYS A 59 -10.12 -11.54 -7.50
CA LYS A 59 -9.86 -11.30 -6.07
C LYS A 59 -10.71 -10.17 -5.50
N ARG A 60 -10.88 -10.14 -4.17
CA ARG A 60 -11.68 -9.11 -3.48
C ARG A 60 -10.84 -8.05 -2.78
N SER A 61 -9.53 -8.26 -2.66
CA SER A 61 -8.61 -7.35 -1.97
C SER A 61 -7.22 -7.45 -2.58
N ARG A 62 -6.48 -6.34 -2.55
CA ARG A 62 -5.06 -6.27 -2.97
C ARG A 62 -4.17 -7.19 -2.14
N GLN A 63 -4.53 -7.41 -0.87
CA GLN A 63 -3.82 -8.36 -0.01
C GLN A 63 -3.96 -9.83 -0.46
N GLN A 64 -4.90 -10.14 -1.36
CA GLN A 64 -5.08 -11.48 -1.92
C GLN A 64 -4.37 -11.64 -3.28
N LEU A 65 -3.70 -10.59 -3.76
CA LEU A 65 -2.90 -10.64 -4.97
C LEU A 65 -1.51 -11.19 -4.64
N SER A 66 -0.98 -11.98 -5.57
CA SER A 66 0.42 -12.37 -5.60
C SER A 66 1.31 -11.21 -6.04
N TYR A 67 2.62 -11.33 -5.80
CA TYR A 67 3.60 -10.32 -6.17
C TYR A 67 3.49 -9.85 -7.64
N PRO A 68 3.47 -10.75 -8.65
CA PRO A 68 3.33 -10.32 -10.04
C PRO A 68 1.98 -9.64 -10.32
N GLU A 69 0.90 -10.09 -9.68
CA GLU A 69 -0.43 -9.46 -9.86
C GLU A 69 -0.48 -8.05 -9.25
N LEU A 70 0.23 -7.79 -8.15
CA LEU A 70 0.35 -6.45 -7.57
C LEU A 70 1.15 -5.52 -8.48
N LEU A 71 2.25 -5.99 -9.07
CA LEU A 71 3.03 -5.20 -10.02
C LEU A 71 2.22 -4.89 -11.28
N ASP A 72 1.49 -5.87 -11.79
CA ASP A 72 0.59 -5.69 -12.94
C ASP A 72 -0.50 -4.65 -12.63
N PHE A 73 -1.12 -4.75 -11.45
CA PHE A 73 -2.14 -3.78 -11.05
C PHE A 73 -1.56 -2.37 -10.84
N LEU A 74 -0.38 -2.26 -10.23
CA LEU A 74 0.32 -0.98 -10.08
C LEU A 74 0.62 -0.37 -11.45
N SER A 75 1.22 -1.14 -12.36
CA SER A 75 1.53 -0.70 -13.73
C SER A 75 0.27 -0.26 -14.47
N TYR A 76 -0.83 -1.02 -14.35
CA TYR A 76 -2.11 -0.64 -14.92
C TYR A 76 -2.57 0.73 -14.40
N LEU A 77 -2.53 0.99 -13.09
CA LEU A 77 -2.90 2.29 -12.53
C LEU A 77 -1.99 3.42 -13.02
N GLU A 78 -0.68 3.19 -13.10
CA GLU A 78 0.28 4.16 -13.65
C GLU A 78 -0.02 4.51 -15.12
N THR A 79 -0.54 3.56 -15.92
CA THR A 79 -0.95 3.85 -17.31
C THR A 79 -2.26 4.63 -17.42
N GLN A 80 -3.09 4.65 -16.38
CA GLN A 80 -4.35 5.41 -16.35
C GLN A 80 -4.14 6.86 -15.88
N ALA A 81 -2.95 7.20 -15.39
CA ALA A 81 -2.61 8.45 -14.72
C ALA A 81 -1.90 9.47 -15.61
#